data_AF-A0A7C4XNP3-F1
#
_entry.id   AF-A0A7C4XNP3-F1
#
_cell.length_a   1.000
_cell.length_b   1.000
_cell.length_c   1.000
_cell.angle_alpha   90.00
_cell.angle_beta   90.00
_cell.angle_gamma   90.00
#
_symmetry.space_group_name_H-M   'P 1'
#
loop_
_entity.id
_entity.type
_entity.pdbx_description
1 polymer ?
#
loop_
_entity_poly.entity_id
_entity_poly.type
_entity_poly.pdbx_seq_one_letter_code
_entity_poly.pdbx_strand_id
1 'polypeptide(L)'
;MQNWLDPKSLQASTQGLFNGIDKVSESFEPWFKAVARCQLEAIGLASRRAQAYMELPAKLGACRTPQDLAREQIGFWQTAFAQYAESCGRMFDNCRALTPPWSLLSLMAEGERKEKSGKRERDYMPVRESAEEEQAAAGKSSRRAA
;
A
#
# COMPACT_ATOMS: atom_id res chain seq x y z
N MET A 1 -16.35 -46.71 25.32
CA MET A 1 -15.63 -45.67 24.55
C MET A 1 -15.14 -46.28 23.23
N GLN A 2 -16.03 -46.61 22.28
CA GLN A 2 -15.67 -47.44 21.11
C GLN A 2 -16.31 -46.98 19.78
N ASN A 3 -16.64 -45.69 19.63
CA ASN A 3 -17.40 -45.19 18.46
C ASN A 3 -16.54 -44.40 17.44
N TRP A 4 -15.22 -44.31 17.65
CA TRP A 4 -14.30 -43.55 16.78
C TRP A 4 -13.66 -44.38 15.65
N LEU A 5 -13.80 -45.71 15.69
CA LEU A 5 -13.22 -46.65 14.71
C LEU A 5 -14.26 -47.18 13.71
N ASP A 6 -15.45 -46.56 13.63
CA ASP A 6 -16.45 -46.95 12.64
C ASP A 6 -15.99 -46.50 11.23
N PRO A 7 -15.97 -47.38 10.22
CA PRO A 7 -15.52 -47.02 8.88
C PRO A 7 -16.38 -45.90 8.26
N LYS A 8 -17.66 -45.80 8.67
CA LYS A 8 -18.57 -44.73 8.25
C LYS A 8 -18.27 -43.39 8.93
N SER A 9 -17.83 -43.37 10.20
CA SER A 9 -17.42 -42.13 10.88
C SER A 9 -16.10 -41.61 10.33
N LEU A 10 -15.17 -42.51 9.98
CA LEU A 10 -13.94 -42.18 9.27
C LEU A 10 -14.22 -41.60 7.88
N GLN A 11 -15.12 -42.21 7.11
CA GLN A 11 -15.55 -41.68 5.82
C GLN A 11 -16.24 -40.31 5.95
N ALA A 12 -17.12 -40.13 6.93
CA ALA A 12 -17.77 -38.84 7.18
C ALA A 12 -16.76 -37.77 7.63
N SER A 13 -15.78 -38.13 8.46
CA SER A 13 -14.74 -37.21 8.93
C SER A 13 -13.81 -36.75 7.80
N THR A 14 -13.41 -37.66 6.91
CA THR A 14 -12.58 -37.33 5.73
C THR A 14 -13.36 -36.48 4.73
N GLN A 15 -14.63 -36.82 4.45
CA GLN A 15 -15.50 -35.99 3.60
C GLN A 15 -15.72 -34.59 4.19
N GLY A 16 -15.91 -34.49 5.51
CA GLY A 16 -16.01 -33.20 6.20
C GLY A 16 -14.74 -32.36 6.09
N LEU A 17 -13.57 -33.00 6.17
CA LEU A 17 -12.27 -32.35 5.96
C LEU A 17 -12.12 -31.81 4.54
N PHE A 18 -12.39 -32.64 3.53
CA PHE A 18 -12.29 -32.23 2.11
C PHE A 18 -13.25 -31.09 1.78
N ASN A 19 -14.52 -31.20 2.20
CA ASN A 19 -15.50 -30.13 2.04
C ASN A 19 -15.10 -28.83 2.77
N GLY A 20 -14.36 -28.93 3.86
CA GLY A 20 -13.79 -27.78 4.57
C GLY A 20 -12.67 -27.10 3.79
N ILE A 21 -11.77 -27.89 3.20
CA ILE A 21 -10.67 -27.39 2.35
C ILE A 21 -11.24 -26.70 1.11
N ASP A 22 -12.25 -27.28 0.47
CA ASP A 22 -12.88 -26.68 -0.71
C ASP A 22 -13.50 -25.31 -0.39
N LYS A 23 -14.25 -25.20 0.70
CA LYS A 23 -14.83 -23.92 1.16
C LYS A 23 -13.77 -22.87 1.51
N VAL A 24 -12.64 -23.31 2.07
CA VAL A 24 -11.51 -22.41 2.32
C VAL A 24 -10.94 -21.92 1.01
N SER A 25 -10.76 -22.80 0.02
CA SER A 25 -10.22 -22.44 -1.30
C SER A 25 -11.12 -21.45 -2.07
N GLU A 26 -12.44 -21.65 -2.03
CA GLU A 26 -13.43 -20.76 -2.65
C GLU A 26 -13.37 -19.35 -2.04
N SER A 27 -13.07 -19.26 -0.74
CA SER A 27 -12.96 -17.97 -0.04
C SER A 27 -11.76 -17.14 -0.52
N PHE A 28 -10.73 -17.76 -1.11
CA PHE A 28 -9.56 -17.06 -1.64
C PHE A 28 -9.75 -16.51 -3.05
N GLU A 29 -10.65 -17.09 -3.85
CA GLU A 29 -10.89 -16.67 -5.23
C GLU A 29 -11.16 -15.15 -5.38
N PRO A 30 -12.10 -14.52 -4.63
CA PRO A 30 -12.36 -13.09 -4.76
C PRO A 30 -11.16 -12.24 -4.35
N TRP A 31 -10.38 -12.70 -3.36
CA TRP A 31 -9.19 -12.01 -2.88
C TRP A 31 -8.08 -12.00 -3.94
N PHE A 32 -7.74 -13.17 -4.51
CA PHE A 32 -6.75 -13.25 -5.59
C PHE A 32 -7.17 -12.45 -6.82
N LYS A 33 -8.46 -12.47 -7.16
CA LYS A 33 -9.00 -11.68 -8.27
C LYS A 33 -8.86 -10.18 -8.01
N ALA A 34 -9.08 -9.72 -6.78
CA ALA A 34 -8.87 -8.33 -6.40
C ALA A 34 -7.37 -7.94 -6.45
N VAL A 35 -6.47 -8.80 -5.99
CA VAL A 35 -5.01 -8.59 -6.10
C VAL A 35 -4.60 -8.46 -7.57
N ALA A 36 -5.02 -9.40 -8.40
CA ALA A 36 -4.69 -9.40 -9.83
C ALA A 36 -5.17 -8.13 -10.54
N ARG A 37 -6.39 -7.66 -10.24
CA ARG A 37 -6.91 -6.39 -10.78
C ARG A 37 -6.09 -5.18 -10.33
N CYS A 38 -5.70 -5.12 -9.06
CA CYS A 38 -4.85 -4.05 -8.54
C CYS A 38 -3.49 -4.03 -9.25
N GLN A 39 -2.88 -5.20 -9.48
CA GLN A 39 -1.62 -5.33 -10.22
C GLN A 39 -1.75 -4.87 -11.68
N LEU A 40 -2.84 -5.24 -12.36
CA LEU A 40 -3.10 -4.82 -13.73
C LEU A 40 -3.28 -3.29 -13.84
N GLU A 41 -3.95 -2.66 -12.88
CA GLU A 41 -4.07 -1.19 -12.84
C GLU A 41 -2.72 -0.52 -12.61
N ALA A 42 -1.87 -1.07 -11.73
CA ALA A 42 -0.51 -0.56 -11.50
C ALA A 42 0.36 -0.65 -12.77
N ILE A 43 0.36 -1.81 -13.44
CA ILE A 43 1.09 -2.01 -14.69
C ILE A 43 0.54 -1.12 -15.80
N GLY A 44 -0.78 -0.98 -15.88
CA GLY A 44 -1.45 -0.11 -16.86
C GLY A 44 -1.07 1.36 -16.68
N LEU A 45 -1.06 1.85 -15.44
CA LEU A 45 -0.58 3.19 -15.12
C LEU A 45 0.90 3.35 -15.48
N ALA A 46 1.76 2.42 -15.08
CA ALA A 46 3.19 2.47 -15.38
C ALA A 46 3.45 2.53 -16.89
N SER A 47 2.74 1.72 -17.68
CA SER A 47 2.82 1.72 -19.14
C SER A 47 2.44 3.07 -19.76
N ARG A 48 1.28 3.63 -19.38
CA ARG A 48 0.83 4.95 -19.86
C ARG A 48 1.84 6.06 -19.54
N ARG A 49 2.41 6.03 -18.33
CA ARG A 49 3.42 7.00 -17.91
C ARG A 49 4.73 6.81 -18.67
N ALA A 50 5.19 5.57 -18.85
CA ALA A 50 6.40 5.26 -19.61
C ALA A 50 6.29 5.76 -21.06
N GLN A 51 5.16 5.51 -21.72
CA GLN A 51 4.89 6.02 -23.07
C GLN A 51 4.94 7.56 -23.12
N ALA A 52 4.31 8.24 -22.15
CA ALA A 52 4.34 9.70 -22.08
C ALA A 52 5.77 10.26 -21.90
N TYR A 53 6.64 9.57 -21.15
CA TYR A 53 8.05 9.96 -21.01
C TYR A 53 8.86 9.72 -22.30
N MET A 54 8.55 8.67 -23.07
CA MET A 54 9.22 8.43 -24.36
C MET A 54 8.84 9.46 -25.43
N GLU A 55 7.62 10.00 -25.38
CA GLU A 55 7.19 11.07 -26.28
C GLU A 55 7.73 12.44 -25.90
N LEU A 56 8.16 12.63 -24.64
CA LEU A 56 8.54 13.93 -24.10
C LEU A 56 9.68 14.59 -24.89
N PRO A 57 10.80 13.92 -25.24
CA PRO A 57 11.88 14.54 -26.01
C PRO A 57 11.42 15.03 -27.40
N ALA A 58 10.53 14.27 -28.06
CA ALA A 58 10.00 14.65 -29.36
C ALA A 58 9.12 15.91 -29.27
N LYS A 59 8.26 16.01 -28.25
CA LYS A 59 7.42 17.19 -27.98
C LYS A 59 8.27 18.41 -27.64
N LEU A 60 9.27 18.23 -26.78
CA LEU A 60 10.20 19.30 -26.40
C LEU A 60 11.04 19.80 -27.58
N GLY A 61 11.46 18.91 -28.49
CA GLY A 61 12.19 19.28 -29.70
C GLY A 61 11.37 20.09 -30.71
N ALA A 62 10.04 20.07 -30.60
CA ALA A 62 9.14 20.86 -31.44
C ALA A 62 8.87 22.27 -30.88
N CYS A 63 9.18 22.55 -29.61
CA CYS A 63 8.98 23.85 -28.99
C CYS A 63 9.97 24.89 -29.57
N ARG A 64 9.44 26.00 -30.12
CA ARG A 64 10.28 27.10 -30.67
C ARG A 64 10.38 28.29 -29.74
N THR A 65 9.49 28.37 -28.75
CA THR A 65 9.47 29.45 -27.76
C THR A 65 9.44 28.88 -26.34
N PRO A 66 9.93 29.63 -25.33
CA PRO A 66 9.81 29.22 -23.93
C PRO A 66 8.35 29.09 -23.47
N GLN A 67 7.44 29.80 -24.14
CA GLN A 67 6.01 29.74 -23.84
C GLN A 67 5.39 28.41 -24.30
N ASP A 68 5.86 27.84 -25.42
CA ASP A 68 5.48 26.50 -25.87
C ASP A 68 5.94 25.43 -24.89
N LEU A 69 7.16 25.58 -24.35
CA LEU A 69 7.70 24.68 -23.34
C LEU A 69 6.85 24.67 -22.06
N ALA A 70 6.48 25.86 -21.56
CA ALA A 70 5.64 25.98 -20.38
C ALA A 70 4.26 25.34 -20.59
N ARG A 71 3.68 25.50 -21.78
CA ARG A 71 2.40 24.86 -22.14
C ARG A 71 2.51 23.34 -22.12
N GLU A 72 3.54 22.76 -22.76
CA GLU A 72 3.77 21.32 -22.76
C GLU A 72 4.01 20.77 -21.36
N GLN A 73 4.75 21.50 -20.52
CA GLN A 73 5.03 21.08 -19.16
C GLN A 73 3.77 21.07 -18.28
N ILE A 74 2.94 22.11 -18.38
CA ILE A 74 1.65 22.17 -17.68
C ILE A 74 0.73 21.04 -18.17
N GLY A 75 0.61 20.86 -19.49
CA GLY A 75 -0.22 19.81 -20.08
C GLY A 75 0.20 18.41 -19.63
N PHE A 76 1.50 18.12 -19.65
CA PHE A 76 2.06 16.85 -19.20
C PHE A 76 1.68 16.55 -17.74
N TRP A 77 1.81 17.54 -16.86
CA TRP A 77 1.46 17.37 -15.44
C TRP A 77 -0.05 17.28 -15.22
N GLN A 78 -0.87 18.07 -15.91
CA GLN A 78 -2.32 17.96 -15.85
C GLN A 78 -2.79 16.55 -16.21
N THR A 79 -2.28 16.01 -17.32
CA THR A 79 -2.57 14.63 -17.72
C THR A 79 -2.02 13.62 -16.71
N ALA A 80 -0.82 13.85 -16.17
CA ALA A 80 -0.25 13.00 -15.12
C ALA A 80 -1.15 12.91 -13.90
N PHE A 81 -1.56 14.06 -13.35
CA PHE A 81 -2.42 14.13 -12.17
C PHE A 81 -3.76 13.45 -12.41
N ALA A 82 -4.38 13.65 -13.57
CA ALA A 82 -5.63 12.98 -13.93
C ALA A 82 -5.45 11.45 -13.96
N GLN A 83 -4.40 10.96 -14.62
CA GLN A 83 -4.10 9.51 -14.70
C GLN A 83 -3.81 8.89 -13.34
N TYR A 84 -3.07 9.59 -12.47
CA TYR A 84 -2.81 9.14 -11.11
C TYR A 84 -4.08 9.13 -10.27
N ALA A 85 -4.87 10.21 -10.28
CA ALA A 85 -6.11 10.29 -9.51
C ALA A 85 -7.10 9.19 -9.91
N GLU A 86 -7.27 8.97 -11.21
CA GLU A 86 -8.13 7.92 -11.76
C GLU A 86 -7.63 6.52 -11.37
N SER A 87 -6.34 6.25 -11.58
CA SER A 87 -5.77 4.92 -11.28
C SER A 87 -5.78 4.64 -9.78
N CYS A 88 -5.47 5.63 -8.94
CA CYS A 88 -5.58 5.53 -7.49
C CYS A 88 -7.02 5.23 -7.06
N GLY A 89 -8.02 5.91 -7.63
CA GLY A 89 -9.44 5.63 -7.34
C GLY A 89 -9.81 4.18 -7.63
N ARG A 90 -9.45 3.67 -8.83
CA ARG A 90 -9.68 2.28 -9.20
C ARG A 90 -8.92 1.28 -8.31
N MET A 91 -7.68 1.60 -7.94
CA MET A 91 -6.90 0.77 -7.01
C MET A 91 -7.56 0.73 -5.63
N PHE A 92 -8.09 1.86 -5.12
CA PHE A 92 -8.84 1.88 -3.86
C PHE A 92 -10.12 1.05 -3.93
N ASP A 93 -10.87 1.16 -5.03
CA ASP A 93 -12.07 0.34 -5.24
C ASP A 93 -11.75 -1.15 -5.28
N ASN A 94 -10.65 -1.53 -5.96
CA ASN A 94 -10.15 -2.91 -5.97
C ASN A 94 -9.63 -3.35 -4.58
N CYS A 95 -8.99 -2.45 -3.83
CA CYS A 95 -8.52 -2.71 -2.46
C CYS A 95 -9.67 -2.94 -1.47
N ARG A 96 -10.85 -2.37 -1.69
CA ARG A 96 -12.02 -2.67 -0.84
C ARG A 96 -12.38 -4.16 -0.88
N ALA A 97 -12.14 -4.83 -2.00
CA ALA A 97 -12.30 -6.27 -2.16
C ALA A 97 -11.10 -7.10 -1.65
N LEU A 98 -10.00 -6.47 -1.21
CA LEU A 98 -8.82 -7.13 -0.63
C LEU A 98 -8.97 -7.48 0.85
N THR A 99 -10.18 -7.41 1.42
CA THR A 99 -10.39 -7.87 2.80
C THR A 99 -9.97 -9.33 2.87
N PRO A 100 -8.88 -9.67 3.59
CA PRO A 100 -8.36 -11.02 3.58
C PRO A 100 -9.39 -11.94 4.23
N PRO A 101 -9.62 -13.15 3.69
CA PRO A 101 -10.45 -14.14 4.36
C PRO A 101 -9.95 -14.37 5.78
N TRP A 102 -10.85 -14.66 6.73
CA TRP A 102 -10.48 -14.92 8.13
C TRP A 102 -9.41 -16.03 8.25
N SER A 103 -9.45 -17.02 7.35
CA SER A 103 -8.44 -18.07 7.22
C SER A 103 -7.05 -17.54 6.88
N LEU A 104 -6.95 -16.61 5.92
CA LEU A 104 -5.70 -15.94 5.55
C LEU A 104 -5.20 -15.03 6.68
N LEU A 105 -6.10 -14.29 7.33
CA LEU A 105 -5.75 -13.43 8.46
C LEU A 105 -5.18 -14.25 9.62
N SER A 106 -5.77 -15.40 9.91
CA SER A 106 -5.30 -16.32 10.96
C SER A 106 -3.90 -16.87 10.63
N LEU A 107 -3.67 -17.25 9.37
CA LEU A 107 -2.37 -17.72 8.88
C LEU A 107 -1.28 -16.63 9.02
N MET A 108 -1.60 -15.37 8.66
CA MET A 108 -0.66 -14.25 8.81
C MET A 108 -0.41 -13.90 10.29
N ALA A 109 -1.43 -13.95 11.14
CA ALA A 109 -1.32 -13.65 12.57
C ALA A 109 -0.51 -14.70 13.35
N GLU A 110 -0.48 -15.96 12.89
CA GLU A 110 0.37 -17.00 13.48
C GLU A 110 1.86 -16.80 13.16
N GLY A 111 2.18 -16.22 12.00
CA GLY A 111 3.56 -15.85 11.62
C GLY A 111 4.14 -14.75 12.52
N GLU A 112 3.33 -13.76 12.91
CA GLU A 112 3.77 -12.64 13.76
C GLU A 112 3.98 -13.01 15.24
N ARG A 113 3.44 -14.15 15.69
CA ARG A 113 3.53 -14.54 17.11
C ARG A 113 4.94 -14.99 17.54
N LYS A 114 5.87 -15.21 16.60
CA LYS A 114 7.29 -15.52 16.89
C LYS A 114 8.22 -14.30 16.93
N GLU A 115 7.76 -13.10 16.59
CA GLU A 115 8.59 -11.88 16.55
C GLU A 115 8.12 -10.83 17.55
N LYS A 116 7.83 -11.24 18.80
CA LYS A 116 7.61 -10.32 19.93
C LYS A 116 8.60 -10.61 21.05
N SER A 117 9.88 -10.34 20.79
CA SER A 117 10.88 -10.08 21.83
C SER A 117 11.95 -9.16 21.28
N GLY A 118 11.69 -7.85 21.34
CA GLY A 118 12.62 -6.83 20.89
C GLY A 118 11.88 -5.64 20.33
N LYS A 119 11.44 -4.73 21.21
CA LYS A 119 11.07 -3.38 20.78
C LYS A 119 12.28 -2.80 20.05
N ARG A 120 12.24 -2.72 18.72
CA ARG A 120 13.17 -1.88 17.97
C ARG A 120 12.76 -0.43 18.22
N GLU A 121 13.39 0.15 19.23
CA GLU A 121 13.40 1.58 19.48
C GLU A 121 13.85 2.27 18.18
N ARG A 122 13.02 3.20 17.68
CA ARG A 122 13.36 3.98 16.48
C ARG A 122 14.39 5.03 16.90
N ASP A 123 15.60 4.93 16.39
CA ASP A 123 16.64 5.95 16.56
C ASP A 123 16.24 7.22 15.80
N TYR A 124 15.62 8.16 16.51
CA TYR A 124 15.48 9.52 16.00
C TYR A 124 16.81 10.23 16.22
N MET A 125 17.47 10.63 15.12
CA MET A 125 18.50 11.67 15.22
C MET A 125 17.84 12.96 15.65
N PRO A 126 18.20 13.58 16.80
CA PRO A 126 17.71 14.90 17.12
C PRO A 126 18.21 15.86 16.03
N VAL A 127 17.27 16.50 15.33
CA VAL A 127 17.59 17.64 14.49
C VAL A 127 18.20 18.66 15.44
N ARG A 128 19.45 19.03 15.19
CA ARG A 128 20.17 20.03 15.96
C ARG A 128 19.50 21.38 15.67
N GLU A 129 18.47 21.68 16.45
CA GLU A 129 17.81 22.97 16.44
C GLU A 129 18.90 24.00 16.77
N SER A 130 19.17 24.86 15.80
CA SER A 130 20.19 25.89 15.88
C SER A 130 19.98 26.69 17.16
N ALA A 131 21.07 26.86 17.91
CA ALA A 131 21.16 27.48 19.24
C ALA A 131 20.77 28.98 19.31
N GLU A 132 19.90 29.45 18.41
CA GLU A 132 19.53 30.85 18.26
C GLU A 132 18.19 31.18 18.95
N GLU A 133 17.29 30.22 19.18
CA GLU A 133 16.01 30.51 19.86
C GLU A 133 16.09 30.52 21.39
N GLU A 134 17.03 29.79 22.00
CA GLU A 134 17.14 29.70 23.47
C GLU A 134 17.72 31.00 24.10
N GLN A 135 18.50 31.78 23.34
CA GLN A 135 19.04 33.06 23.81
C GLN A 135 17.99 34.19 23.79
N ALA A 136 16.95 34.10 22.95
CA ALA A 136 15.88 35.09 22.90
C ALA A 136 14.91 34.99 24.10
N ALA A 137 14.77 33.80 24.69
CA ALA A 137 13.91 33.57 25.85
C ALA A 137 14.56 34.00 27.18
N ALA A 138 15.88 33.85 27.31
CA ALA A 138 16.60 34.16 28.55
C ALA A 138 16.69 35.66 28.88
N GLY A 139 16.63 36.55 27.88
CA GLY A 139 16.78 38.00 28.06
C GLY A 139 15.57 38.73 28.67
N LYS A 140 14.38 38.11 28.70
CA LYS A 140 13.13 38.77 29.15
C LYS A 140 12.79 38.57 30.63
N SER A 141 13.45 37.63 31.32
CA SER A 141 13.12 37.31 32.72
C SER A 141 13.85 38.19 33.76
N SER A 142 14.93 38.89 33.38
CA SER A 142 15.79 39.61 34.34
C SER A 142 15.38 41.06 34.67
N ARG A 143 14.21 41.56 34.23
CA ARG A 143 13.74 42.94 34.52
C ARG A 143 12.47 43.03 35.39
N ARG A 144 12.11 41.95 36.10
CA ARG A 144 10.99 41.94 37.06
C ARG A 144 11.38 41.25 38.38
N ALA A 145 12.46 41.68 39.00
CA ALA A 145 12.66 41.54 40.45
C ALA A 145 13.87 42.40 40.87
N ALA A 146 13.62 43.28 41.84
CA ALA A 146 14.52 44.25 42.48
C ALA A 146 14.82 45.54 41.70
#